data_AF-A0A534MEM2-F1
#
_entry.id   AF-A0A534MEM2-F1
#
_cell.length_a   1.000
_cell.length_b   1.000
_cell.length_c   1.000
_cell.angle_alpha   90.00
_cell.angle_beta   90.00
_cell.angle_gamma   90.00
#
_symmetry.space_group_name_H-M   'P 1'
#
loop_
_entity.id
_entity.type
_entity.pdbx_description
1 polymer ?
#
loop_
_entity_poly.entity_id
_entity_poly.type
_entity_poly.pdbx_seq_one_letter_code
_entity_poly.pdbx_strand_id
1 'polypeptide(L)'
;MFDDKGPGIGFLKTTRARHAEEAIGLTEGLVTVLRLTQADIKPAEDALTVAKGFFDAHQYAKAVQAAKRAESIAIALDERFTGYQKALQDLQTQIESMKRLGLDTDSLEKVAGVAEEKVVAGIWENGAFVPNYMEGSGLLDKAIKEGRAFQEKAQIASNQIFVAELAIESVANLRVGGGEPGSEAFAHGAVSSLETALHDATKELALGNADGAATIARELEERARSLKSQFGIATTGLKEIDGKLADLRSEGVLTVSVELQAKMARDLLDRGLIEPAAAMAARLHAETKSLGDQYRKATTTLSDAEILYSRLQREGFHSYEADAALRDARRCLREGSYGRSIHHLERALQAFARRTNARASLAKAIEETRTRVKLLAGGGLSFMPDIQEVLGRAEREFQQGNYAGSSEDLRIATVLLDGVTRAPEKK
;
A
#
# COMPACT_ATOMS: atom_id res chain seq x y z
N MET A 1 -111.14 -11.23 26.82
CA MET A 1 -109.96 -10.65 27.48
C MET A 1 -108.84 -11.68 27.35
N PHE A 2 -107.79 -11.29 26.63
CA PHE A 2 -106.58 -12.09 26.44
C PHE A 2 -105.80 -12.15 27.77
N ASP A 3 -105.43 -13.35 28.21
CA ASP A 3 -104.35 -13.56 29.18
C ASP A 3 -103.44 -14.65 28.63
N ASP A 4 -102.58 -14.24 27.70
CA ASP A 4 -101.54 -15.04 27.07
C ASP A 4 -100.22 -14.74 27.81
N LYS A 5 -100.03 -15.36 28.98
CA LYS A 5 -98.71 -15.39 29.66
C LYS A 5 -97.96 -16.61 29.14
N GLY A 6 -97.27 -16.41 28.02
CA GLY A 6 -96.62 -17.46 27.26
C GLY A 6 -95.56 -18.27 28.04
N PRO A 7 -95.30 -19.53 27.64
CA PRO A 7 -94.24 -20.39 28.20
C PRO A 7 -92.80 -19.91 27.87
N GLY A 8 -92.66 -18.84 27.09
CA GLY A 8 -91.40 -18.42 26.47
C GLY A 8 -90.33 -17.88 27.44
N ILE A 9 -90.71 -17.31 28.59
CA ILE A 9 -89.75 -16.67 29.51
C ILE A 9 -88.95 -17.70 30.33
N GLY A 10 -89.58 -18.84 30.68
CA GLY A 10 -88.93 -19.94 31.39
C GLY A 10 -87.97 -20.72 30.50
N PHE A 11 -88.39 -21.01 29.26
CA PHE A 11 -87.59 -21.75 28.27
C PHE A 11 -86.34 -20.96 27.82
N LEU A 12 -86.44 -19.63 27.74
CA LEU A 12 -85.31 -18.73 27.44
C LEU A 12 -84.33 -18.59 28.62
N LYS A 13 -84.80 -18.69 29.86
CA LYS A 13 -83.92 -18.70 31.05
C LYS A 13 -83.17 -20.03 31.19
N THR A 14 -83.83 -21.17 30.95
CA THR A 14 -83.21 -22.50 31.02
C THR A 14 -82.20 -22.71 29.89
N THR A 15 -82.49 -22.24 28.68
CA THR A 15 -81.51 -22.29 27.55
C THR A 15 -80.31 -21.37 27.79
N ARG A 16 -80.50 -20.16 28.32
CA ARG A 16 -79.37 -19.26 28.67
C ARG A 16 -78.50 -19.79 29.81
N ALA A 17 -79.11 -20.42 30.82
CA ALA A 17 -78.37 -21.07 31.91
C ALA A 17 -77.54 -22.25 31.38
N ARG A 18 -78.15 -23.13 30.57
CA ARG A 18 -77.46 -24.26 29.94
C ARG A 18 -76.30 -23.83 29.04
N HIS A 19 -76.48 -22.79 28.23
CA HIS A 19 -75.39 -22.23 27.41
C HIS A 19 -74.26 -21.61 28.24
N ALA A 20 -74.56 -21.02 29.40
CA ALA A 20 -73.54 -20.49 30.30
C ALA A 20 -72.76 -21.62 31.00
N GLU A 21 -73.45 -22.67 31.41
CA GLU A 21 -72.87 -23.87 32.02
C GLU A 21 -71.98 -24.64 31.03
N GLU A 22 -72.45 -24.83 29.78
CA GLU A 22 -71.66 -25.43 28.70
C GLU A 22 -70.40 -24.59 28.39
N ALA A 23 -70.51 -23.27 28.32
CA ALA A 23 -69.36 -22.38 28.08
C ALA A 23 -68.33 -22.41 29.21
N ILE A 24 -68.77 -22.44 30.48
CA ILE A 24 -67.89 -22.56 31.65
C ILE A 24 -67.24 -23.95 31.68
N GLY A 25 -67.98 -25.03 31.41
CA GLY A 25 -67.44 -26.39 31.39
C GLY A 25 -66.41 -26.60 30.28
N LEU A 26 -66.62 -26.03 29.09
CA LEU A 26 -65.64 -26.07 28.00
C LEU A 26 -64.36 -25.32 28.36
N THR A 27 -64.48 -24.15 29.00
CA THR A 27 -63.32 -23.35 29.41
C THR A 27 -62.57 -23.95 30.60
N GLU A 28 -63.27 -24.60 31.52
CA GLU A 28 -62.65 -25.43 32.55
C GLU A 28 -61.86 -26.59 31.96
N GLY A 29 -62.43 -27.31 30.99
CA GLY A 29 -61.74 -28.37 30.27
C GLY A 29 -60.47 -27.87 29.57
N LEU A 30 -60.55 -26.71 28.91
CA LEU A 30 -59.41 -26.10 28.25
C LEU A 30 -58.32 -25.66 29.24
N VAL A 31 -58.69 -24.94 30.31
CA VAL A 31 -57.75 -24.49 31.35
C VAL A 31 -57.10 -25.69 32.06
N THR A 32 -57.83 -26.77 32.33
CA THR A 32 -57.26 -27.97 32.95
C THR A 32 -56.28 -28.72 32.04
N VAL A 33 -56.52 -28.76 30.73
CA VAL A 33 -55.55 -29.28 29.77
C VAL A 33 -54.31 -28.39 29.70
N LEU A 34 -54.50 -27.07 29.67
CA LEU A 34 -53.40 -26.11 29.62
C LEU A 34 -52.61 -26.03 30.93
N ARG A 35 -53.15 -26.46 32.08
CA ARG A 35 -52.37 -26.64 33.33
C ARG A 35 -51.25 -27.65 33.20
N LEU A 36 -51.33 -28.55 32.21
CA LEU A 36 -50.28 -29.51 31.92
C LEU A 36 -49.13 -28.86 31.13
N THR A 37 -49.31 -27.67 30.57
CA THR A 37 -48.23 -26.86 30.00
C THR A 37 -47.57 -26.02 31.10
N GLN A 38 -46.30 -25.63 30.89
CA GLN A 38 -45.57 -24.78 31.85
C GLN A 38 -45.96 -23.29 31.77
N ALA A 39 -46.99 -22.94 30.99
CA ALA A 39 -47.47 -21.57 30.85
C ALA A 39 -48.15 -21.10 32.15
N ASP A 40 -47.93 -19.83 32.54
CA ASP A 40 -48.66 -19.26 33.67
C ASP A 40 -50.08 -18.87 33.25
N ILE A 41 -51.03 -19.79 33.48
CA ILE A 41 -52.44 -19.64 33.15
C ILE A 41 -53.29 -19.09 34.30
N LYS A 42 -52.70 -18.70 35.43
CA LYS A 42 -53.43 -18.04 36.54
C LYS A 42 -54.36 -16.90 36.08
N PRO A 43 -53.99 -16.06 35.10
CA PRO A 43 -54.88 -14.99 34.65
C PRO A 43 -56.17 -15.51 33.99
N ALA A 44 -56.10 -16.67 33.33
CA ALA A 44 -57.27 -17.35 32.78
C ALA A 44 -58.12 -18.02 33.88
N GLU A 45 -57.48 -18.56 34.92
CA GLU A 45 -58.15 -19.14 36.09
C GLU A 45 -58.92 -18.08 36.89
N ASP A 46 -58.33 -16.90 37.08
CA ASP A 46 -58.97 -15.77 37.75
C ASP A 46 -60.19 -15.29 36.95
N ALA A 47 -60.06 -15.19 35.62
CA ALA A 47 -61.16 -14.85 34.73
C ALA A 47 -62.28 -15.90 34.73
N LEU A 48 -61.93 -17.19 34.81
CA LEU A 48 -62.88 -18.29 34.95
C LEU A 48 -63.62 -18.23 36.30
N THR A 49 -62.92 -17.87 37.38
CA THR A 49 -63.52 -17.70 38.71
C THR A 49 -64.54 -16.55 38.73
N VAL A 50 -64.25 -15.46 38.02
CA VAL A 50 -65.20 -14.35 37.78
C VAL A 50 -66.41 -14.82 36.95
N ALA A 51 -66.20 -15.68 35.94
CA ALA A 51 -67.30 -16.25 35.15
C ALA A 51 -68.26 -17.11 35.99
N LYS A 52 -67.72 -17.92 36.91
CA LYS A 52 -68.52 -18.69 37.89
C LYS A 52 -69.29 -17.78 38.84
N GLY A 53 -68.67 -16.72 39.36
CA GLY A 53 -69.35 -15.73 40.20
C GLY A 53 -70.53 -15.05 39.50
N PHE A 54 -70.42 -14.78 38.18
CA PHE A 54 -71.56 -14.27 37.39
C PHE A 54 -72.65 -15.31 37.15
N PHE A 55 -72.30 -16.60 37.06
CA PHE A 55 -73.24 -17.70 36.96
C PHE A 55 -74.04 -17.87 38.26
N ASP A 56 -73.35 -17.85 39.41
CA ASP A 56 -73.95 -17.91 40.74
C ASP A 56 -74.90 -16.73 41.00
N ALA A 57 -74.56 -15.55 40.49
CA ALA A 57 -75.41 -14.35 40.54
C ALA A 57 -76.55 -14.31 39.48
N HIS A 58 -76.74 -15.40 38.72
CA HIS A 58 -77.75 -15.56 37.66
C HIS A 58 -77.63 -14.55 36.50
N GLN A 59 -76.44 -13.96 36.31
CA GLN A 59 -76.12 -13.05 35.21
C GLN A 59 -75.56 -13.83 34.01
N TYR A 60 -76.33 -14.78 33.48
CA TYR A 60 -75.88 -15.78 32.49
C TYR A 60 -75.23 -15.19 31.23
N ALA A 61 -75.70 -14.04 30.74
CA ALA A 61 -75.08 -13.38 29.58
C ALA A 61 -73.66 -12.86 29.86
N LYS A 62 -73.41 -12.37 31.08
CA LYS A 62 -72.07 -11.92 31.50
C LYS A 62 -71.18 -13.10 31.84
N ALA A 63 -71.73 -14.18 32.38
CA ALA A 63 -71.01 -15.43 32.63
C ALA A 63 -70.45 -16.03 31.32
N VAL A 64 -71.27 -16.11 30.25
CA VAL A 64 -70.80 -16.55 28.92
C VAL A 64 -69.71 -15.64 28.37
N GLN A 65 -69.85 -14.32 28.50
CA GLN A 65 -68.84 -13.37 28.03
C GLN A 65 -67.53 -13.47 28.83
N ALA A 66 -67.59 -13.66 30.13
CA ALA A 66 -66.43 -13.87 30.99
C ALA A 66 -65.74 -15.21 30.71
N ALA A 67 -66.51 -16.29 30.48
CA ALA A 67 -65.98 -17.59 30.08
C ALA A 67 -65.23 -17.49 28.74
N LYS A 68 -65.86 -16.92 27.70
CA LYS A 68 -65.19 -16.71 26.39
C LYS A 68 -63.93 -15.85 26.48
N ARG A 69 -63.90 -14.87 27.39
CA ARG A 69 -62.68 -14.08 27.68
C ARG A 69 -61.60 -14.95 28.32
N ALA A 70 -61.94 -15.76 29.32
CA ALA A 70 -61.01 -16.70 29.94
C ALA A 70 -60.43 -17.69 28.90
N GLU A 71 -61.27 -18.20 27.99
CA GLU A 71 -60.85 -19.02 26.85
C GLU A 71 -59.81 -18.32 25.97
N SER A 72 -60.12 -17.09 25.53
CA SER A 72 -59.24 -16.32 24.66
C SER A 72 -57.90 -15.96 25.32
N ILE A 73 -57.91 -15.68 26.63
CA ILE A 73 -56.71 -15.39 27.41
C ILE A 73 -55.86 -16.65 27.54
N ALA A 74 -56.47 -17.80 27.82
CA ALA A 74 -55.77 -19.08 27.95
C ALA A 74 -55.08 -19.50 26.64
N ILE A 75 -55.80 -19.44 25.51
CA ILE A 75 -55.24 -19.78 24.19
C ILE A 75 -54.11 -18.81 23.81
N ALA A 76 -54.34 -17.50 23.96
CA ALA A 76 -53.32 -16.50 23.64
C ALA A 76 -52.07 -16.65 24.52
N LEU A 77 -52.22 -17.00 25.79
CA LEU A 77 -51.10 -17.23 26.69
C LEU A 77 -50.27 -18.45 26.31
N ASP A 78 -50.92 -19.56 25.96
CA ASP A 78 -50.23 -20.77 25.52
C ASP A 78 -49.48 -20.55 24.19
N GLU A 79 -50.09 -19.86 23.22
CA GLU A 79 -49.44 -19.47 21.97
C GLU A 79 -48.22 -18.55 22.20
N ARG A 80 -48.37 -17.55 23.08
CA ARG A 80 -47.27 -16.63 23.42
C ARG A 80 -46.15 -17.33 24.19
N PHE A 81 -46.50 -18.24 25.10
CA PHE A 81 -45.53 -19.03 25.87
C PHE A 81 -44.74 -20.00 24.98
N THR A 82 -45.42 -20.72 24.08
CA THR A 82 -44.76 -21.61 23.13
C THR A 82 -43.85 -20.84 22.17
N GLY A 83 -44.23 -19.62 21.75
CA GLY A 83 -43.36 -18.71 21.01
C GLY A 83 -42.10 -18.32 21.80
N TYR A 84 -42.26 -17.92 23.05
CA TYR A 84 -41.15 -17.57 23.95
C TYR A 84 -40.21 -18.77 24.21
N GLN A 85 -40.75 -19.96 24.48
CA GLN A 85 -39.93 -21.16 24.68
C GLN A 85 -39.10 -21.51 23.45
N LYS A 86 -39.69 -21.40 22.25
CA LYS A 86 -38.96 -21.61 20.99
C LYS A 86 -37.83 -20.60 20.84
N ALA A 87 -38.10 -19.31 21.08
CA ALA A 87 -37.07 -18.28 21.01
C ALA A 87 -35.95 -18.50 22.04
N LEU A 88 -36.28 -18.98 23.24
CA LEU A 88 -35.28 -19.31 24.26
C LEU A 88 -34.41 -20.50 23.82
N GLN A 89 -35.03 -21.54 23.28
CA GLN A 89 -34.33 -22.73 22.79
C GLN A 89 -33.44 -22.42 21.57
N ASP A 90 -33.92 -21.54 20.67
CA ASP A 90 -33.14 -21.04 19.54
C ASP A 90 -31.94 -20.20 20.01
N LEU A 91 -32.12 -19.35 21.03
CA LEU A 91 -31.01 -18.58 21.62
C LEU A 91 -29.98 -19.50 22.28
N GLN A 92 -30.42 -20.54 23.03
CA GLN A 92 -29.51 -21.52 23.62
C GLN A 92 -28.71 -22.25 22.56
N THR A 93 -29.37 -22.70 21.49
CA THR A 93 -28.70 -23.35 20.35
C THR A 93 -27.69 -22.40 19.69
N GLN A 94 -28.02 -21.12 19.58
CA GLN A 94 -27.11 -20.10 19.05
C GLN A 94 -25.89 -19.91 19.98
N ILE A 95 -26.09 -19.80 21.29
CA ILE A 95 -25.03 -19.69 22.29
C ILE A 95 -24.10 -20.90 22.24
N GLU A 96 -24.64 -22.12 22.18
CA GLU A 96 -23.84 -23.33 22.04
C GLU A 96 -23.01 -23.33 20.75
N SER A 97 -23.61 -22.89 19.63
CA SER A 97 -22.88 -22.81 18.36
C SER A 97 -21.74 -21.79 18.41
N MET A 98 -21.96 -20.65 19.07
CA MET A 98 -20.94 -19.61 19.27
C MET A 98 -19.83 -20.08 20.23
N LYS A 99 -20.18 -20.79 21.31
CA LYS A 99 -19.19 -21.39 22.23
C LYS A 99 -18.30 -22.43 21.55
N ARG A 100 -18.85 -23.25 20.66
CA ARG A 100 -18.05 -24.20 19.86
C ARG A 100 -17.04 -23.51 18.96
N LEU A 101 -17.32 -22.27 18.56
CA LEU A 101 -16.43 -21.43 17.78
C LEU A 101 -15.50 -20.56 18.65
N GLY A 102 -15.58 -20.68 19.99
CA GLY A 102 -14.76 -19.90 20.92
C GLY A 102 -15.12 -18.41 21.01
N LEU A 103 -16.33 -18.03 20.59
CA LEU A 103 -16.79 -16.65 20.62
C LEU A 103 -17.35 -16.28 22.01
N ASP A 104 -17.25 -15.01 22.39
CA ASP A 104 -17.86 -14.48 23.61
C ASP A 104 -19.39 -14.54 23.53
N THR A 105 -20.01 -15.13 24.54
CA THR A 105 -21.47 -15.31 24.65
C THR A 105 -22.07 -14.60 25.86
N ASP A 106 -21.27 -13.93 26.70
CA ASP A 106 -21.70 -13.35 27.97
C ASP A 106 -22.81 -12.30 27.78
N SER A 107 -22.77 -11.56 26.67
CA SER A 107 -23.79 -10.57 26.31
C SER A 107 -25.14 -11.22 25.98
N LEU A 108 -25.15 -12.34 25.25
CA LEU A 108 -26.36 -13.07 24.88
C LEU A 108 -26.98 -13.80 26.08
N GLU A 109 -26.15 -14.34 26.97
CA GLU A 109 -26.61 -14.97 28.22
C GLU A 109 -27.28 -13.96 29.16
N LYS A 110 -26.74 -12.73 29.24
CA LYS A 110 -27.38 -11.63 29.99
C LYS A 110 -28.74 -11.25 29.42
N VAL A 111 -28.91 -11.26 28.10
CA VAL A 111 -30.21 -10.97 27.47
C VAL A 111 -31.24 -12.05 27.81
N ALA A 112 -30.84 -13.31 27.93
CA ALA A 112 -31.74 -14.38 28.39
C ALA A 112 -32.28 -14.07 29.81
N GLY A 113 -31.40 -13.68 30.74
CA GLY A 113 -31.80 -13.27 32.09
C GLY A 113 -32.73 -12.05 32.11
N VAL A 114 -32.43 -11.01 31.32
CA VAL A 114 -33.29 -9.82 31.19
C VAL A 114 -34.66 -10.16 30.58
N ALA A 115 -34.70 -11.09 29.63
CA ALA A 115 -35.96 -11.56 29.05
C ALA A 115 -36.82 -12.32 30.07
N GLU A 116 -36.21 -13.18 30.90
CA GLU A 116 -36.89 -13.86 32.00
C GLU A 116 -37.44 -12.85 33.04
N GLU A 117 -36.63 -11.87 33.45
CA GLU A 117 -37.07 -10.81 34.38
C GLU A 117 -38.30 -10.05 33.86
N LYS A 118 -38.30 -9.72 32.55
CA LYS A 118 -39.44 -9.04 31.91
C LYS A 118 -40.69 -9.92 31.82
N VAL A 119 -40.53 -11.21 31.56
CA VAL A 119 -41.65 -12.15 31.54
C VAL A 119 -42.31 -12.21 32.91
N VAL A 120 -41.50 -12.30 33.98
CA VAL A 120 -41.96 -12.33 35.38
C VAL A 120 -42.58 -10.99 35.81
N ALA A 121 -42.03 -9.86 35.34
CA ALA A 121 -42.56 -8.53 35.66
C ALA A 121 -44.00 -8.31 35.16
N GLY A 122 -44.41 -9.04 34.12
CA GLY A 122 -45.78 -9.07 33.61
C GLY A 122 -46.29 -7.72 33.08
N ILE A 123 -47.51 -7.74 32.51
CA ILE A 123 -48.23 -6.58 32.00
C ILE A 123 -49.71 -6.68 32.37
N TRP A 124 -50.37 -5.54 32.48
CA TRP A 124 -51.82 -5.49 32.62
C TRP A 124 -52.47 -5.49 31.24
N GLU A 125 -53.21 -6.55 30.92
CA GLU A 125 -53.94 -6.69 29.66
C GLU A 125 -55.40 -7.03 29.95
N ASN A 126 -56.34 -6.24 29.42
CA ASN A 126 -57.79 -6.45 29.59
C ASN A 126 -58.27 -6.59 31.05
N GLY A 127 -57.59 -5.96 32.01
CA GLY A 127 -57.94 -5.99 33.44
C GLY A 127 -57.41 -7.20 34.21
N ALA A 128 -56.60 -8.06 33.58
CA ALA A 128 -55.85 -9.14 34.23
C ALA A 128 -54.34 -8.86 34.16
N PHE A 129 -53.59 -9.30 35.17
CA PHE A 129 -52.13 -9.27 35.15
C PHE A 129 -51.64 -10.53 34.45
N VAL A 130 -50.87 -10.37 33.36
CA VAL A 130 -50.50 -11.45 32.45
C VAL A 130 -48.97 -11.41 32.21
N PRO A 131 -48.27 -12.56 32.13
CA PRO A 131 -46.85 -12.57 31.79
C PRO A 131 -46.54 -11.93 30.42
N ASN A 132 -45.45 -11.17 30.33
CA ASN A 132 -45.06 -10.45 29.12
C ASN A 132 -44.19 -11.28 28.17
N TYR A 133 -44.71 -12.41 27.71
CA TYR A 133 -44.01 -13.31 26.78
C TYR A 133 -43.67 -12.64 25.43
N MET A 134 -44.45 -11.65 25.00
CA MET A 134 -44.24 -10.96 23.71
C MET A 134 -43.00 -10.06 23.72
N GLU A 135 -42.82 -9.24 24.76
CA GLU A 135 -41.57 -8.46 24.88
C GLU A 135 -40.36 -9.35 25.13
N GLY A 136 -40.52 -10.40 25.95
CA GLY A 136 -39.48 -11.39 26.18
C GLY A 136 -39.01 -12.03 24.87
N SER A 137 -39.95 -12.57 24.08
CA SER A 137 -39.66 -13.16 22.76
C SER A 137 -39.03 -12.13 21.82
N GLY A 138 -39.52 -10.90 21.80
CA GLY A 138 -38.97 -9.84 20.94
C GLY A 138 -37.53 -9.45 21.30
N LEU A 139 -37.13 -9.54 22.58
CA LEU A 139 -35.73 -9.34 23.00
C LEU A 139 -34.85 -10.52 22.58
N LEU A 140 -35.33 -11.75 22.78
CA LEU A 140 -34.62 -12.96 22.37
C LEU A 140 -34.40 -12.99 20.85
N ASP A 141 -35.43 -12.67 20.06
CA ASP A 141 -35.34 -12.63 18.59
C ASP A 141 -34.33 -11.59 18.09
N LYS A 142 -34.24 -10.43 18.75
CA LYS A 142 -33.23 -9.41 18.43
C LYS A 142 -31.82 -9.92 18.75
N ALA A 143 -31.64 -10.52 19.93
CA ALA A 143 -30.36 -11.10 20.33
C ALA A 143 -29.92 -12.24 19.40
N ILE A 144 -30.85 -13.08 18.93
CA ILE A 144 -30.55 -14.13 17.94
C ILE A 144 -30.06 -13.50 16.63
N LYS A 145 -30.71 -12.46 16.14
CA LYS A 145 -30.31 -11.76 14.90
C LYS A 145 -28.92 -11.12 15.04
N GLU A 146 -28.68 -10.44 16.16
CA GLU A 146 -27.38 -9.82 16.45
C GLU A 146 -26.29 -10.88 16.60
N GLY A 147 -26.55 -11.98 17.32
CA GLY A 147 -25.63 -13.09 17.48
C GLY A 147 -25.28 -13.78 16.16
N ARG A 148 -26.25 -13.98 15.26
CA ARG A 148 -26.00 -14.52 13.92
C ARG A 148 -25.14 -13.58 13.07
N ALA A 149 -25.48 -12.29 13.07
CA ALA A 149 -24.69 -11.28 12.34
C ALA A 149 -23.26 -11.20 12.87
N PHE A 150 -23.07 -11.29 14.19
CA PHE A 150 -21.76 -11.31 14.82
C PHE A 150 -20.98 -12.58 14.46
N GLN A 151 -21.62 -13.76 14.50
CA GLN A 151 -21.00 -15.02 14.10
C GLN A 151 -20.51 -14.99 12.64
N GLU A 152 -21.32 -14.46 11.72
CA GLU A 152 -20.94 -14.31 10.31
C GLU A 152 -19.71 -13.41 10.16
N LYS A 153 -19.70 -12.25 10.84
CA LYS A 153 -18.55 -11.35 10.84
C LYS A 153 -17.30 -12.01 11.43
N ALA A 154 -17.44 -12.74 12.54
CA ALA A 154 -16.34 -13.42 13.18
C ALA A 154 -15.75 -14.52 12.29
N GLN A 155 -16.59 -15.23 11.54
CA GLN A 155 -16.13 -16.24 10.57
C GLN A 155 -15.37 -15.59 9.40
N ILE A 156 -15.85 -14.45 8.89
CA ILE A 156 -15.14 -13.69 7.85
C ILE A 156 -13.78 -13.21 8.37
N ALA A 157 -13.74 -12.66 9.58
CA ALA A 157 -12.49 -12.22 10.21
C ALA A 157 -11.51 -13.38 10.45
N SER A 158 -11.99 -14.53 10.95
CA SER A 158 -11.18 -15.73 11.13
C SER A 158 -10.60 -16.24 9.81
N ASN A 159 -11.38 -16.23 8.73
CA ASN A 159 -10.88 -16.62 7.41
C ASN A 159 -9.81 -15.64 6.90
N GLN A 160 -9.98 -14.34 7.13
CA GLN A 160 -8.99 -13.34 6.75
C GLN A 160 -7.69 -13.48 7.55
N ILE A 161 -7.78 -13.73 8.86
CA ILE A 161 -6.61 -14.03 9.71
C ILE A 161 -5.86 -15.25 9.15
N PHE A 162 -6.59 -16.31 8.80
CA PHE A 162 -5.98 -17.51 8.21
C PHE A 162 -5.29 -17.22 6.86
N VAL A 163 -5.92 -16.42 5.98
CA VAL A 163 -5.30 -16.01 4.71
C VAL A 163 -4.05 -15.15 4.95
N ALA A 164 -4.08 -14.25 5.93
CA ALA A 164 -2.94 -13.45 6.33
C ALA A 164 -1.80 -14.33 6.87
N GLU A 165 -2.10 -15.31 7.71
CA GLU A 165 -1.15 -16.30 8.21
C GLU A 165 -0.46 -17.07 7.07
N LEU A 166 -1.24 -17.61 6.12
CA LEU A 166 -0.69 -18.27 4.93
C LEU A 166 0.19 -17.34 4.09
N ALA A 167 -0.19 -16.06 3.96
CA ALA A 167 0.59 -15.08 3.24
C ALA A 167 1.93 -14.82 3.93
N ILE A 168 1.92 -14.66 5.26
CA ILE A 168 3.09 -14.46 6.12
C ILE A 168 4.01 -15.70 6.07
N GLU A 169 3.46 -16.90 6.20
CA GLU A 169 4.22 -18.14 6.09
C GLU A 169 4.87 -18.28 4.70
N SER A 170 4.17 -17.83 3.65
CA SER A 170 4.74 -17.81 2.30
C SER A 170 5.91 -16.84 2.15
N VAL A 171 5.99 -15.80 2.99
CA VAL A 171 7.16 -14.89 3.08
C VAL A 171 8.27 -15.57 3.86
N ALA A 172 7.98 -16.21 4.99
CA ALA A 172 8.97 -16.96 5.79
C ALA A 172 9.67 -18.05 4.97
N ASN A 173 8.95 -18.68 4.04
CA ASN A 173 9.45 -19.73 3.16
C ASN A 173 10.24 -19.21 1.94
N LEU A 174 10.43 -17.90 1.78
CA LEU A 174 11.23 -17.33 0.69
C LEU A 174 12.71 -17.69 0.84
N ARG A 175 13.40 -17.79 -0.29
CA ARG A 175 14.79 -18.26 -0.36
C ARG A 175 15.65 -17.34 -1.21
N VAL A 176 16.84 -17.03 -0.72
CA VAL A 176 17.90 -16.41 -1.51
C VAL A 176 18.80 -17.53 -2.05
N GLY A 177 18.99 -17.60 -3.36
CA GLY A 177 20.08 -18.38 -3.97
C GLY A 177 20.06 -19.91 -3.78
N GLY A 178 18.94 -20.53 -3.40
CA GLY A 178 18.86 -21.99 -3.22
C GLY A 178 19.45 -22.52 -1.91
N GLY A 179 19.72 -21.64 -0.93
CA GLY A 179 20.11 -22.03 0.42
C GLY A 179 19.00 -22.75 1.21
N GLU A 180 19.35 -23.27 2.39
CA GLU A 180 18.40 -23.96 3.28
C GLU A 180 17.20 -23.07 3.63
N PRO A 181 15.98 -23.62 3.62
CA PRO A 181 14.80 -22.89 4.09
C PRO A 181 14.94 -22.55 5.57
N GLY A 182 14.55 -21.33 5.96
CA GLY A 182 14.41 -20.98 7.37
C GLY A 182 15.72 -20.81 8.12
N SER A 183 16.66 -20.00 7.63
CA SER A 183 17.57 -19.37 8.58
C SER A 183 16.70 -18.63 9.60
N GLU A 184 16.78 -18.99 10.88
CA GLU A 184 15.99 -18.34 11.95
C GLU A 184 16.14 -16.82 11.88
N ALA A 185 17.29 -16.32 11.42
CA ALA A 185 17.55 -14.92 11.18
C ALA A 185 16.65 -14.30 10.09
N PHE A 186 16.36 -15.02 9.01
CA PHE A 186 15.45 -14.56 7.94
C PHE A 186 14.02 -14.45 8.46
N ALA A 187 13.52 -15.51 9.09
CA ALA A 187 12.16 -15.53 9.63
C ALA A 187 11.99 -14.45 10.72
N HIS A 188 12.96 -14.32 11.62
CA HIS A 188 12.95 -13.27 12.62
C HIS A 188 12.97 -11.86 12.01
N GLY A 189 13.77 -11.61 10.97
CA GLY A 189 13.86 -10.28 10.36
C GLY A 189 12.65 -9.91 9.51
N ALA A 190 12.12 -10.85 8.72
CA ALA A 190 11.08 -10.57 7.73
C ALA A 190 9.66 -10.67 8.28
N VAL A 191 9.44 -11.53 9.28
CA VAL A 191 8.10 -12.01 9.63
C VAL A 191 7.72 -11.77 11.08
N SER A 192 8.67 -11.60 12.02
CA SER A 192 8.36 -11.43 13.45
C SER A 192 7.39 -10.27 13.75
N SER A 193 7.53 -9.14 13.07
CA SER A 193 6.63 -7.99 13.25
C SER A 193 5.22 -8.27 12.72
N LEU A 194 5.11 -9.07 11.65
CA LEU A 194 3.83 -9.51 11.08
C LEU A 194 3.16 -10.54 11.99
N GLU A 195 3.92 -11.47 12.58
CA GLU A 195 3.43 -12.45 13.55
C GLU A 195 2.89 -11.77 14.82
N THR A 196 3.59 -10.76 15.35
CA THR A 196 3.09 -9.99 16.51
C THR A 196 1.78 -9.28 16.19
N ALA A 197 1.66 -8.69 15.00
CA ALA A 197 0.43 -8.02 14.59
C ALA A 197 -0.70 -9.02 14.26
N LEU A 198 -0.37 -10.22 13.77
CA LEU A 198 -1.33 -11.31 13.60
C LEU A 198 -1.87 -11.76 14.96
N HIS A 199 -1.01 -11.84 15.98
CA HIS A 199 -1.42 -12.13 17.34
C HIS A 199 -2.38 -11.04 17.88
N ASP A 200 -2.08 -9.76 17.64
CA ASP A 200 -2.99 -8.66 17.99
C ASP A 200 -4.35 -8.80 17.28
N ALA A 201 -4.37 -9.18 15.99
CA ALA A 201 -5.61 -9.44 15.26
C ALA A 201 -6.43 -10.60 15.85
N THR A 202 -5.77 -11.69 16.26
CA THR A 202 -6.44 -12.82 16.94
C THR A 202 -7.01 -12.41 18.30
N LYS A 203 -6.31 -11.51 19.02
CA LYS A 203 -6.76 -10.99 20.30
C LYS A 203 -7.97 -10.07 20.14
N GLU A 204 -7.98 -9.18 19.14
CA GLU A 204 -9.12 -8.33 18.81
C GLU A 204 -10.37 -9.17 18.45
N LEU A 205 -10.17 -10.28 17.72
CA LEU A 205 -11.27 -11.21 17.43
C LEU A 205 -11.82 -11.85 18.71
N ALA A 206 -10.94 -12.27 19.63
CA ALA A 206 -11.33 -12.84 20.92
C ALA A 206 -12.06 -11.84 21.83
N LEU A 207 -11.75 -10.53 21.70
CA LEU A 207 -12.44 -9.44 22.41
C LEU A 207 -13.79 -9.05 21.77
N GLY A 208 -14.19 -9.70 20.68
CA GLY A 208 -15.44 -9.42 19.99
C GLY A 208 -15.38 -8.30 18.95
N ASN A 209 -14.19 -7.82 18.60
CA ASN A 209 -14.02 -6.81 17.55
C ASN A 209 -13.70 -7.47 16.19
N ALA A 210 -14.70 -8.14 15.62
CA ALA A 210 -14.54 -8.87 14.35
C ALA A 210 -14.18 -7.94 13.17
N ASP A 211 -14.78 -6.75 13.11
CA ASP A 211 -14.52 -5.78 12.03
C ASP A 211 -13.07 -5.24 12.12
N GLY A 212 -12.59 -4.93 13.33
CA GLY A 212 -11.20 -4.53 13.57
C GLY A 212 -10.20 -5.63 13.21
N ALA A 213 -10.43 -6.85 13.68
CA ALA A 213 -9.59 -8.01 13.37
C ALA A 213 -9.49 -8.26 11.85
N ALA A 214 -10.61 -8.15 11.13
CA ALA A 214 -10.66 -8.26 9.67
C ALA A 214 -9.82 -7.18 8.97
N THR A 215 -9.92 -5.92 9.42
CA THR A 215 -9.11 -4.83 8.84
C THR A 215 -7.60 -5.04 9.04
N ILE A 216 -7.19 -5.44 10.25
CA ILE A 216 -5.78 -5.71 10.54
C ILE A 216 -5.28 -6.88 9.70
N ALA A 217 -6.04 -7.97 9.61
CA ALA A 217 -5.69 -9.14 8.82
C ALA A 217 -5.50 -8.80 7.33
N ARG A 218 -6.39 -7.97 6.75
CA ARG A 218 -6.27 -7.51 5.36
C ARG A 218 -5.01 -6.67 5.13
N GLU A 219 -4.70 -5.76 6.04
CA GLU A 219 -3.45 -4.98 5.96
C GLU A 219 -2.21 -5.87 6.04
N LEU A 220 -2.23 -6.89 6.90
CA LEU A 220 -1.14 -7.85 7.02
C LEU A 220 -0.96 -8.68 5.74
N GLU A 221 -2.05 -9.14 5.15
CA GLU A 221 -2.07 -9.84 3.87
C GLU A 221 -1.45 -8.99 2.74
N GLU A 222 -1.84 -7.72 2.64
CA GLU A 222 -1.30 -6.78 1.66
C GLU A 222 0.20 -6.51 1.88
N ARG A 223 0.62 -6.30 3.13
CA ARG A 223 2.03 -6.10 3.48
C ARG A 223 2.87 -7.34 3.16
N ALA A 224 2.40 -8.54 3.53
CA ALA A 224 3.08 -9.79 3.22
C ALA A 224 3.24 -10.01 1.71
N ARG A 225 2.19 -9.72 0.92
CA ARG A 225 2.28 -9.77 -0.56
C ARG A 225 3.26 -8.75 -1.13
N SER A 226 3.26 -7.53 -0.61
CA SER A 226 4.20 -6.48 -1.01
C SER A 226 5.64 -6.92 -0.75
N LEU A 227 5.94 -7.42 0.45
CA LEU A 227 7.26 -7.93 0.80
C LEU A 227 7.69 -9.08 -0.11
N LYS A 228 6.78 -10.02 -0.40
CA LYS A 228 7.05 -11.11 -1.34
C LYS A 228 7.39 -10.61 -2.75
N SER A 229 6.64 -9.62 -3.24
CA SER A 229 6.90 -9.00 -4.54
C SER A 229 8.26 -8.28 -4.57
N GLN A 230 8.56 -7.49 -3.54
CA GLN A 230 9.83 -6.78 -3.41
C GLN A 230 11.01 -7.74 -3.32
N PHE A 231 10.87 -8.85 -2.60
CA PHE A 231 11.87 -9.91 -2.54
C PHE A 231 12.13 -10.53 -3.92
N GLY A 232 11.06 -10.81 -4.67
CA GLY A 232 11.16 -11.28 -6.06
C GLY A 232 11.92 -10.30 -6.95
N ILE A 233 11.55 -9.01 -6.91
CA ILE A 233 12.21 -7.96 -7.71
C ILE A 233 13.67 -7.77 -7.29
N ALA A 234 13.98 -7.79 -6.00
CA ALA A 234 15.33 -7.63 -5.49
C ALA A 234 16.23 -8.80 -5.92
N THR A 235 15.75 -10.04 -5.83
CA THR A 235 16.51 -11.22 -6.21
C THR A 235 16.74 -11.32 -7.71
N THR A 236 15.76 -10.99 -8.55
CA THR A 236 15.95 -10.91 -10.00
C THR A 236 16.88 -9.75 -10.36
N GLY A 237 16.70 -8.58 -9.76
CA GLY A 237 17.55 -7.42 -9.97
C GLY A 237 19.01 -7.67 -9.61
N LEU A 238 19.29 -8.36 -8.50
CA LEU A 238 20.65 -8.73 -8.12
C LEU A 238 21.30 -9.73 -9.11
N LYS A 239 20.53 -10.68 -9.66
CA LYS A 239 21.03 -11.58 -10.73
C LYS A 239 21.35 -10.83 -12.01
N GLU A 240 20.50 -9.88 -12.41
CA GLU A 240 20.76 -9.03 -13.56
C GLU A 240 22.00 -8.15 -13.36
N ILE A 241 22.18 -7.62 -12.14
CA ILE A 241 23.38 -6.87 -11.75
C ILE A 241 24.62 -7.75 -11.87
N ASP A 242 24.59 -9.00 -11.44
CA ASP A 242 25.73 -9.92 -11.60
C ASP A 242 26.10 -10.15 -13.07
N GLY A 243 25.10 -10.32 -13.94
CA GLY A 243 25.31 -10.44 -15.39
C GLY A 243 25.98 -9.19 -15.95
N LYS A 244 25.43 -8.00 -15.64
CA LYS A 244 26.01 -6.72 -16.07
C LYS A 244 27.42 -6.50 -15.53
N LEU A 245 27.69 -6.90 -14.28
CA LEU A 245 29.02 -6.81 -13.69
C LEU A 245 30.00 -7.76 -14.38
N ALA A 246 29.56 -8.94 -14.81
CA ALA A 246 30.37 -9.85 -15.63
C ALA A 246 30.71 -9.25 -16.99
N ASP A 247 29.75 -8.61 -17.65
CA ASP A 247 29.97 -7.91 -18.91
C ASP A 247 30.97 -6.75 -18.73
N LEU A 248 30.78 -5.92 -17.70
CA LEU A 248 31.70 -4.82 -17.37
C LEU A 248 33.11 -5.31 -17.03
N ARG A 249 33.25 -6.46 -16.35
CA ARG A 249 34.56 -7.10 -16.14
C ARG A 249 35.21 -7.49 -17.46
N SER A 250 34.45 -8.04 -18.40
CA SER A 250 34.97 -8.41 -19.72
C SER A 250 35.43 -7.18 -20.52
N GLU A 251 34.78 -6.03 -20.30
CA GLU A 251 35.18 -4.73 -20.87
C GLU A 251 36.42 -4.11 -20.17
N GLY A 252 36.88 -4.65 -19.05
CA GLY A 252 38.04 -4.16 -18.30
C GLY A 252 37.73 -3.13 -17.20
N VAL A 253 36.46 -3.03 -16.78
CA VAL A 253 35.99 -2.08 -15.76
C VAL A 253 36.28 -2.60 -14.35
N LEU A 254 36.65 -1.71 -13.43
CA LEU A 254 36.83 -2.05 -12.02
C LEU A 254 35.47 -2.10 -11.31
N THR A 255 35.00 -3.32 -11.01
CA THR A 255 33.66 -3.62 -10.46
C THR A 255 33.65 -3.93 -8.96
N VAL A 256 34.82 -4.01 -8.32
CA VAL A 256 34.99 -4.55 -6.94
C VAL A 256 34.11 -3.87 -5.90
N SER A 257 33.92 -2.55 -5.98
CA SER A 257 33.09 -1.79 -5.03
C SER A 257 31.61 -2.18 -5.13
N VAL A 258 31.09 -2.26 -6.36
CA VAL A 258 29.68 -2.62 -6.61
C VAL A 258 29.42 -4.08 -6.25
N GLU A 259 30.40 -4.96 -6.47
CA GLU A 259 30.31 -6.37 -6.06
C GLU A 259 30.22 -6.53 -4.55
N LEU A 260 30.98 -5.74 -3.78
CA LEU A 260 30.89 -5.74 -2.31
C LEU A 260 29.49 -5.30 -1.85
N GLN A 261 28.94 -4.24 -2.45
CA GLN A 261 27.60 -3.77 -2.12
C GLN A 261 26.52 -4.77 -2.56
N ALA A 262 26.69 -5.46 -3.70
CA ALA A 262 25.79 -6.53 -4.11
C ALA A 262 25.84 -7.73 -3.16
N LYS A 263 27.01 -8.06 -2.59
CA LYS A 263 27.12 -9.05 -1.51
C LYS A 263 26.40 -8.59 -0.25
N MET A 264 26.60 -7.35 0.18
CA MET A 264 25.87 -6.78 1.32
C MET A 264 24.35 -6.80 1.12
N ALA A 265 23.86 -6.52 -0.10
CA ALA A 265 22.44 -6.60 -0.41
C ALA A 265 21.90 -8.03 -0.26
N ARG A 266 22.70 -9.06 -0.61
CA ARG A 266 22.34 -10.47 -0.36
C ARG A 266 22.34 -10.80 1.13
N ASP A 267 23.37 -10.38 1.86
CA ASP A 267 23.44 -10.60 3.32
C ASP A 267 22.24 -9.97 4.05
N LEU A 268 21.75 -8.82 3.57
CA LEU A 268 20.53 -8.19 4.08
C LEU A 268 19.27 -9.00 3.74
N LEU A 269 19.17 -9.53 2.51
CA LEU A 269 18.08 -10.43 2.13
C LEU A 269 18.11 -11.70 2.98
N ASP A 270 19.28 -12.28 3.23
CA ASP A 270 19.44 -13.49 4.05
C ASP A 270 19.03 -13.26 5.51
N ARG A 271 19.13 -12.03 6.01
CA ARG A 271 18.66 -11.61 7.34
C ARG A 271 17.19 -11.20 7.38
N GLY A 272 16.45 -11.32 6.26
CA GLY A 272 15.03 -10.95 6.20
C GLY A 272 14.77 -9.44 6.11
N LEU A 273 15.80 -8.62 5.89
CA LEU A 273 15.65 -7.17 5.69
C LEU A 273 15.33 -6.86 4.22
N ILE A 274 14.10 -7.20 3.82
CA ILE A 274 13.65 -7.16 2.42
C ILE A 274 13.61 -5.72 1.88
N GLU A 275 12.99 -4.78 2.60
CA GLU A 275 12.84 -3.39 2.12
C GLU A 275 14.20 -2.68 1.95
N PRO A 276 15.14 -2.71 2.93
CA PRO A 276 16.47 -2.13 2.74
C PRO A 276 17.25 -2.78 1.59
N ALA A 277 17.13 -4.10 1.43
CA ALA A 277 17.82 -4.80 0.37
C ALA A 277 17.24 -4.47 -1.01
N ALA A 278 15.91 -4.35 -1.14
CA ALA A 278 15.26 -3.94 -2.39
C ALA A 278 15.66 -2.50 -2.77
N ALA A 279 15.71 -1.59 -1.80
CA ALA A 279 16.19 -0.23 -2.02
C ALA A 279 17.68 -0.20 -2.45
N MET A 280 18.52 -1.03 -1.82
CA MET A 280 19.92 -1.17 -2.19
C MET A 280 20.09 -1.75 -3.60
N ALA A 281 19.34 -2.79 -3.96
CA ALA A 281 19.37 -3.39 -5.29
C ALA A 281 18.97 -2.38 -6.38
N ALA A 282 17.95 -1.56 -6.13
CA ALA A 282 17.54 -0.49 -7.06
C ALA A 282 18.65 0.57 -7.25
N ARG A 283 19.32 0.98 -6.17
CA ARG A 283 20.47 1.89 -6.24
C ARG A 283 21.63 1.27 -7.03
N LEU A 284 21.97 0.01 -6.74
CA LEU A 284 23.03 -0.71 -7.45
C LEU A 284 22.75 -0.84 -8.95
N HIS A 285 21.48 -0.99 -9.34
CA HIS A 285 21.11 -1.02 -10.74
C HIS A 285 21.38 0.32 -11.45
N ALA A 286 21.11 1.44 -10.78
CA ALA A 286 21.44 2.77 -11.31
C ALA A 286 22.96 3.02 -11.33
N GLU A 287 23.65 2.63 -10.26
CA GLU A 287 25.10 2.78 -10.12
C GLU A 287 25.85 1.95 -11.19
N THR A 288 25.50 0.68 -11.40
CA THR A 288 26.10 -0.17 -12.45
C THR A 288 25.94 0.41 -13.84
N LYS A 289 24.74 0.92 -14.16
CA LYS A 289 24.49 1.57 -15.46
C LYS A 289 25.36 2.82 -15.60
N SER A 290 25.39 3.67 -14.58
CA SER A 290 26.20 4.90 -14.61
C SER A 290 27.70 4.62 -14.73
N LEU A 291 28.18 3.55 -14.09
CA LEU A 291 29.57 3.12 -14.12
C LEU A 291 29.97 2.65 -15.52
N GLY A 292 29.12 1.85 -16.17
CA GLY A 292 29.31 1.45 -17.57
C GLY A 292 29.29 2.63 -18.54
N ASP A 293 28.33 3.54 -18.40
CA ASP A 293 28.23 4.74 -19.24
C ASP A 293 29.44 5.67 -19.07
N GLN A 294 29.90 5.88 -17.83
CA GLN A 294 31.08 6.68 -17.54
C GLN A 294 32.35 6.04 -18.09
N TYR A 295 32.51 4.72 -17.97
CA TYR A 295 33.64 4.01 -18.54
C TYR A 295 33.69 4.18 -20.07
N ARG A 296 32.59 3.86 -20.77
CA ARG A 296 32.51 3.97 -22.24
C ARG A 296 32.72 5.40 -22.73
N LYS A 297 32.19 6.39 -22.00
CA LYS A 297 32.44 7.80 -22.31
C LYS A 297 33.91 8.16 -22.10
N ALA A 298 34.52 7.73 -21.00
CA ALA A 298 35.91 8.04 -20.70
C ALA A 298 36.88 7.37 -21.69
N THR A 299 36.62 6.14 -22.14
CA THR A 299 37.45 5.45 -23.12
C THR A 299 37.33 6.04 -24.52
N THR A 300 36.11 6.34 -24.98
CA THR A 300 35.89 7.00 -26.29
C THR A 300 36.46 8.42 -26.33
N THR A 301 36.23 9.21 -25.27
CA THR A 301 36.80 10.57 -25.19
C THR A 301 38.33 10.54 -25.06
N LEU A 302 38.92 9.54 -24.40
CA LEU A 302 40.37 9.36 -24.40
C LEU A 302 40.88 9.06 -25.81
N SER A 303 40.28 8.10 -26.52
CA SER A 303 40.74 7.74 -27.87
C SER A 303 40.63 8.92 -28.84
N ASP A 304 39.54 9.68 -28.77
CA ASP A 304 39.34 10.87 -29.61
C ASP A 304 40.35 11.96 -29.25
N ALA A 305 40.59 12.20 -27.96
CA ALA A 305 41.58 13.16 -27.50
C ALA A 305 43.00 12.77 -27.92
N GLU A 306 43.35 11.48 -27.91
CA GLU A 306 44.65 10.97 -28.37
C GLU A 306 44.83 11.15 -29.89
N ILE A 307 43.79 10.87 -30.69
CA ILE A 307 43.82 11.11 -32.13
C ILE A 307 44.02 12.61 -32.42
N LEU A 308 43.22 13.48 -31.78
CA LEU A 308 43.33 14.92 -31.93
C LEU A 308 44.70 15.43 -31.49
N TYR A 309 45.22 14.92 -30.37
CA TYR A 309 46.52 15.31 -29.87
C TYR A 309 47.65 14.88 -30.81
N SER A 310 47.62 13.66 -31.33
CA SER A 310 48.62 13.17 -32.30
C SER A 310 48.64 14.01 -33.59
N ARG A 311 47.47 14.46 -34.05
CA ARG A 311 47.36 15.39 -35.19
C ARG A 311 47.96 16.75 -34.85
N LEU A 312 47.62 17.32 -33.69
CA LEU A 312 48.16 18.59 -33.24
C LEU A 312 49.69 18.53 -33.04
N GLN A 313 50.23 17.41 -32.55
CA GLN A 313 51.67 17.19 -32.42
C GLN A 313 52.38 17.19 -33.77
N ARG A 314 51.83 16.53 -34.80
CA ARG A 314 52.35 16.58 -36.18
C ARG A 314 52.34 18.00 -36.75
N GLU A 315 51.41 18.82 -36.28
CA GLU A 315 51.26 20.23 -36.64
C GLU A 315 52.11 21.17 -35.75
N GLY A 316 52.99 20.64 -34.89
CA GLY A 316 53.93 21.41 -34.06
C GLY A 316 53.41 21.88 -32.71
N PHE A 317 52.26 21.37 -32.23
CA PHE A 317 51.74 21.68 -30.89
C PHE A 317 52.34 20.77 -29.82
N HIS A 318 53.09 21.35 -28.88
CA HIS A 318 53.60 20.66 -27.70
C HIS A 318 53.17 21.45 -26.47
N SER A 319 52.38 20.84 -25.58
CA SER A 319 51.91 21.49 -24.35
C SER A 319 52.04 20.56 -23.17
N TYR A 320 52.88 20.96 -22.22
CA TYR A 320 53.09 20.25 -20.97
C TYR A 320 51.78 20.07 -20.17
N GLU A 321 50.90 21.07 -20.18
CA GLU A 321 49.62 20.99 -19.48
C GLU A 321 48.69 19.93 -20.09
N ALA A 322 48.70 19.79 -21.42
CA ALA A 322 47.90 18.78 -22.10
C ALA A 322 48.47 17.36 -21.91
N ASP A 323 49.80 17.21 -21.95
CA ASP A 323 50.48 15.95 -21.66
C ASP A 323 50.23 15.48 -20.22
N ALA A 324 50.32 16.38 -19.26
CA ALA A 324 50.02 16.10 -17.86
C ALA A 324 48.55 15.68 -17.68
N ALA A 325 47.61 16.42 -18.29
CA ALA A 325 46.18 16.11 -18.21
C ALA A 325 45.82 14.75 -18.85
N LEU A 326 46.41 14.41 -20.01
CA LEU A 326 46.22 13.09 -20.63
C LEU A 326 46.82 11.96 -19.80
N ARG A 327 48.00 12.19 -19.20
CA ARG A 327 48.64 11.21 -18.30
C ARG A 327 47.80 10.96 -17.05
N ASP A 328 47.27 12.02 -16.45
CA ASP A 328 46.39 11.94 -15.28
C ASP A 328 45.05 11.28 -15.63
N ALA A 329 44.48 11.56 -16.81
CA ALA A 329 43.30 10.86 -17.30
C ALA A 329 43.53 9.34 -17.43
N ARG A 330 44.64 8.91 -18.07
CA ARG A 330 45.02 7.50 -18.17
C ARG A 330 45.24 6.84 -16.81
N ARG A 331 45.77 7.60 -15.84
CA ARG A 331 45.94 7.12 -14.47
C ARG A 331 44.57 6.93 -13.80
N CYS A 332 43.68 7.91 -13.88
CA CYS A 332 42.34 7.82 -13.31
C CYS A 332 41.49 6.70 -13.94
N LEU A 333 41.65 6.40 -15.24
CA LEU A 333 41.02 5.24 -15.88
C LEU A 333 41.47 3.92 -15.28
N ARG A 334 42.77 3.75 -15.04
CA ARG A 334 43.34 2.54 -14.41
C ARG A 334 42.94 2.39 -12.95
N GLU A 335 42.73 3.50 -12.25
CA GLU A 335 42.28 3.54 -10.87
C GLU A 335 40.75 3.41 -10.74
N GLY A 336 39.99 3.35 -11.84
CA GLY A 336 38.53 3.20 -11.83
C GLY A 336 37.77 4.49 -11.50
N SER A 337 38.46 5.63 -11.45
CA SER A 337 37.87 6.95 -11.21
C SER A 337 37.44 7.61 -12.53
N TYR A 338 36.46 7.01 -13.21
CA TYR A 338 36.02 7.41 -14.56
C TYR A 338 35.53 8.86 -14.64
N GLY A 339 34.77 9.33 -13.64
CA GLY A 339 34.34 10.73 -13.56
C GLY A 339 35.50 11.73 -13.48
N ARG A 340 36.55 11.42 -12.70
CA ARG A 340 37.76 12.25 -12.64
C ARG A 340 38.53 12.21 -13.96
N SER A 341 38.60 11.05 -14.61
CA SER A 341 39.20 10.93 -15.94
C SER A 341 38.52 11.86 -16.95
N ILE A 342 37.18 11.86 -17.00
CA ILE A 342 36.42 12.74 -17.91
C ILE A 342 36.77 14.21 -17.65
N HIS A 343 36.87 14.63 -16.39
CA HIS A 343 37.25 16.00 -16.05
C HIS A 343 38.66 16.36 -16.53
N HIS A 344 39.64 15.47 -16.37
CA HIS A 344 40.99 15.68 -16.90
C HIS A 344 41.02 15.73 -18.44
N LEU A 345 40.19 14.90 -19.10
CA LEU A 345 40.03 14.93 -20.56
C LEU A 345 39.39 16.22 -21.05
N GLU A 346 38.37 16.73 -20.36
CA GLU A 346 37.75 18.02 -20.67
C GLU A 346 38.75 19.17 -20.58
N ARG A 347 39.63 19.16 -19.56
CA ARG A 347 40.71 20.15 -19.45
C ARG A 347 41.71 20.05 -20.62
N ALA A 348 42.08 18.83 -21.04
CA ALA A 348 42.94 18.62 -22.20
C ALA A 348 42.27 19.11 -23.49
N LEU A 349 41.00 18.77 -23.71
CA LEU A 349 40.21 19.21 -24.86
C LEU A 349 40.06 20.75 -24.91
N GLN A 350 39.86 21.40 -23.76
CA GLN A 350 39.86 22.86 -23.68
C GLN A 350 41.21 23.47 -24.06
N ALA A 351 42.32 22.87 -23.64
CA ALA A 351 43.65 23.30 -24.06
C ALA A 351 43.84 23.15 -25.58
N PHE A 352 43.36 22.04 -26.16
CA PHE A 352 43.34 21.85 -27.61
C PHE A 352 42.51 22.91 -28.33
N ALA A 353 41.29 23.16 -27.85
CA ALA A 353 40.39 24.16 -28.43
C ALA A 353 40.95 25.59 -28.36
N ARG A 354 41.58 25.97 -27.25
CA ARG A 354 42.26 27.27 -27.12
C ARG A 354 43.36 27.40 -28.16
N ARG A 355 44.14 26.34 -28.39
CA ARG A 355 45.22 26.38 -29.37
C ARG A 355 44.70 26.41 -30.81
N THR A 356 43.71 25.60 -31.15
CA THR A 356 43.13 25.60 -32.51
C THR A 356 42.49 26.95 -32.83
N ASN A 357 41.81 27.57 -31.87
CA ASN A 357 41.26 28.92 -32.01
C ASN A 357 42.36 29.98 -32.16
N ALA A 358 43.42 29.92 -31.34
CA ALA A 358 44.57 30.82 -31.47
C ALA A 358 45.27 30.68 -32.83
N ARG A 359 45.34 29.46 -33.37
CA ARG A 359 45.86 29.24 -34.72
C ARG A 359 44.93 29.82 -35.79
N ALA A 360 43.63 29.60 -35.67
CA ALA A 360 42.65 30.13 -36.63
C ALA A 360 42.63 31.66 -36.62
N SER A 361 42.78 32.31 -35.46
CA SER A 361 42.91 33.76 -35.37
C SER A 361 44.22 34.27 -35.97
N LEU A 362 45.34 33.59 -35.74
CA LEU A 362 46.61 33.91 -36.39
C LEU A 362 46.52 33.77 -37.92
N ALA A 363 45.90 32.71 -38.42
CA ALA A 363 45.69 32.51 -39.86
C ALA A 363 44.85 33.64 -40.48
N LYS A 364 43.77 34.05 -39.82
CA LYS A 364 42.95 35.18 -40.26
C LYS A 364 43.73 36.50 -40.23
N ALA A 365 44.50 36.74 -39.18
CA ALA A 365 45.33 37.94 -39.06
C ALA A 365 46.40 38.01 -40.16
N ILE A 366 47.01 36.87 -40.54
CA ILE A 366 47.96 36.78 -41.67
C ILE A 366 47.25 37.16 -42.97
N GLU A 367 46.06 36.62 -43.25
CA GLU A 367 45.33 36.96 -44.50
C GLU A 367 44.82 38.42 -44.51
N GLU A 368 44.38 38.96 -43.37
CA GLU A 368 43.99 40.37 -43.24
C GLU A 368 45.18 41.32 -43.45
N THR A 369 46.34 41.00 -42.90
CA THR A 369 47.57 41.79 -43.13
C THR A 369 48.05 41.65 -44.56
N ARG A 370 47.97 40.47 -45.16
CA ARG A 370 48.28 40.23 -46.57
C ARG A 370 47.40 41.05 -47.51
N THR A 371 46.09 41.12 -47.25
CA THR A 371 45.17 41.94 -48.05
C THR A 371 45.44 43.43 -47.91
N ARG A 372 45.75 43.92 -46.71
CA ARG A 372 46.18 45.32 -46.49
C ARG A 372 47.48 45.66 -47.21
N VAL A 373 48.48 44.79 -47.14
CA VAL A 373 49.76 44.97 -47.87
C VAL A 373 49.53 45.03 -49.38
N LYS A 374 48.64 44.19 -49.94
CA LYS A 374 48.28 44.23 -51.37
C LYS A 374 47.60 45.53 -51.79
N LEU A 375 46.74 46.11 -50.93
CA LEU A 375 46.09 47.40 -51.20
C LEU A 375 47.10 48.56 -51.18
N LEU A 376 48.10 48.50 -50.28
CA LEU A 376 49.12 49.54 -50.11
C LEU A 376 50.31 49.41 -51.08
N ALA A 377 50.45 48.28 -51.78
CA ALA A 377 51.53 48.01 -52.74
C ALA A 377 51.54 48.94 -53.97
N GLY A 378 50.44 49.67 -54.23
CA GLY A 378 50.37 50.70 -55.27
C GLY A 378 50.82 52.10 -54.83
N GLY A 379 51.10 52.32 -53.54
CA GLY A 379 51.30 53.66 -52.94
C GLY A 379 52.73 54.19 -52.87
N GLY A 380 53.74 53.48 -53.38
CA GLY A 380 55.13 53.98 -53.45
C GLY A 380 55.81 54.22 -52.08
N LEU A 381 55.50 53.38 -51.08
CA LEU A 381 55.98 53.52 -49.71
C LEU A 381 57.37 52.86 -49.53
N SER A 382 58.32 53.57 -48.90
CA SER A 382 59.74 53.18 -48.80
C SER A 382 60.01 51.91 -47.97
N PHE A 383 59.10 51.53 -47.08
CA PHE A 383 59.24 50.37 -46.18
C PHE A 383 58.43 49.14 -46.62
N MET A 384 57.82 49.17 -47.82
CA MET A 384 57.00 48.05 -48.32
C MET A 384 57.78 46.75 -48.56
N PRO A 385 59.03 46.75 -49.06
CA PRO A 385 59.81 45.52 -49.20
C PRO A 385 60.07 44.83 -47.86
N ASP A 386 60.41 45.59 -46.82
CA ASP A 386 60.69 45.06 -45.48
C ASP A 386 59.43 44.46 -44.83
N ILE A 387 58.27 45.13 -45.01
CA ILE A 387 56.97 44.61 -44.54
C ILE A 387 56.60 43.31 -45.28
N GLN A 388 56.86 43.22 -46.59
CA GLN A 388 56.62 42.01 -47.37
C GLN A 388 57.56 40.87 -46.98
N GLU A 389 58.81 41.15 -46.65
CA GLU A 389 59.77 40.14 -46.19
C GLU A 389 59.37 39.57 -44.82
N VAL A 390 59.01 40.43 -43.86
CA VAL A 390 58.58 40.03 -42.52
C VAL A 390 57.25 39.28 -42.55
N LEU A 391 56.28 39.72 -43.38
CA LEU A 391 55.04 38.98 -43.61
C LEU A 391 55.32 37.60 -44.26
N GLY A 392 56.20 37.55 -45.26
CA GLY A 392 56.60 36.29 -45.91
C GLY A 392 57.40 35.36 -44.99
N ARG A 393 58.06 35.89 -43.95
CA ARG A 393 58.69 35.11 -42.88
C ARG A 393 57.61 34.57 -41.92
N ALA A 394 56.68 35.43 -41.48
CA ALA A 394 55.55 35.02 -40.65
C ALA A 394 54.69 33.92 -41.32
N GLU A 395 54.46 33.99 -42.64
CA GLU A 395 53.75 32.97 -43.42
C GLU A 395 54.52 31.64 -43.50
N ARG A 396 55.83 31.70 -43.72
CA ARG A 396 56.69 30.49 -43.75
C ARG A 396 56.78 29.84 -42.38
N GLU A 397 56.94 30.63 -41.33
CA GLU A 397 56.97 30.14 -39.95
C GLU A 397 55.61 29.56 -39.52
N PHE A 398 54.50 30.15 -39.98
CA PHE A 398 53.15 29.59 -39.79
C PHE A 398 53.00 28.23 -40.48
N GLN A 399 53.51 28.09 -41.70
CA GLN A 399 53.48 26.83 -42.47
C GLN A 399 54.40 25.76 -41.87
N GLN A 400 55.51 26.17 -41.26
CA GLN A 400 56.46 25.29 -40.57
C GLN A 400 56.05 24.92 -39.13
N GLY A 401 54.93 25.47 -38.62
CA GLY A 401 54.39 25.16 -37.30
C GLY A 401 55.00 25.98 -36.15
N ASN A 402 55.89 26.95 -36.43
CA ASN A 402 56.41 27.87 -35.43
C ASN A 402 55.45 29.04 -35.21
N TYR A 403 54.35 28.78 -34.50
CA TYR A 403 53.31 29.78 -34.27
C TYR A 403 53.73 30.94 -33.34
N ALA A 404 54.72 30.72 -32.48
CA ALA A 404 55.24 31.78 -31.61
C ALA A 404 56.02 32.82 -32.42
N GLY A 405 56.98 32.37 -33.24
CA GLY A 405 57.74 33.24 -34.16
C GLY A 405 56.82 33.92 -35.17
N SER A 406 55.90 33.17 -35.79
CA SER A 406 54.91 33.72 -36.73
C SER A 406 54.05 34.83 -36.11
N SER A 407 53.68 34.72 -34.83
CA SER A 407 52.90 35.76 -34.14
C SER A 407 53.72 37.02 -33.81
N GLU A 408 55.03 36.86 -33.56
CA GLU A 408 55.95 37.96 -33.29
C GLU A 408 56.28 38.71 -34.58
N ASP A 409 56.61 37.98 -35.65
CA ASP A 409 56.81 38.55 -36.99
C ASP A 409 55.56 39.25 -37.51
N LEU A 410 54.36 38.67 -37.29
CA LEU A 410 53.11 39.33 -37.65
C LEU A 410 52.87 40.60 -36.85
N ARG A 411 53.21 40.63 -35.56
CA ARG A 411 53.13 41.87 -34.75
C ARG A 411 54.06 42.94 -35.29
N ILE A 412 55.31 42.57 -35.62
CA ILE A 412 56.28 43.49 -36.23
C ILE A 412 55.74 44.03 -37.57
N ALA A 413 55.21 43.17 -38.44
CA ALA A 413 54.60 43.57 -39.71
C ALA A 413 53.39 44.50 -39.50
N THR A 414 52.51 44.22 -38.52
CA THR A 414 51.37 45.10 -38.21
C THR A 414 51.79 46.47 -37.67
N VAL A 415 52.83 46.53 -36.81
CA VAL A 415 53.34 47.80 -36.26
C VAL A 415 53.98 48.64 -37.36
N LEU A 416 54.71 48.01 -38.29
CA LEU A 416 55.28 48.70 -39.45
C LEU A 416 54.18 49.21 -40.40
N LEU A 417 53.12 48.45 -40.62
CA LEU A 417 51.93 48.88 -41.38
C LEU A 417 51.18 50.04 -40.71
N ASP A 418 51.01 50.00 -39.39
CA ASP A 418 50.35 51.07 -38.63
C ASP A 418 51.21 52.34 -38.57
N GLY A 419 52.55 52.20 -38.50
CA GLY A 419 53.49 53.32 -38.60
C GLY A 419 53.46 53.99 -39.98
N VAL A 420 53.17 53.22 -41.03
CA VAL A 420 53.04 53.71 -42.41
C VAL A 420 51.67 54.37 -42.66
N THR A 421 50.60 53.86 -42.07
CA THR A 421 49.25 54.44 -42.21
C THR A 421 49.00 55.66 -41.32
N ARG A 422 49.76 55.81 -40.21
CA ARG A 422 49.74 57.00 -39.34
C ARG A 422 50.79 58.07 -39.71
N ALA A 423 51.63 57.83 -40.71
CA ALA A 423 52.53 58.87 -41.20
C ALA A 423 51.68 60.01 -41.81
N PRO A 424 51.77 61.25 -41.29
CA PRO A 424 50.98 62.35 -41.83
C PRO A 424 51.38 62.58 -43.29
N GLU A 425 50.37 62.82 -44.14
CA GLU A 425 50.56 63.32 -45.50
C GLU A 425 51.60 64.45 -45.47
N LYS A 426 52.75 64.20 -46.11
CA LYS A 426 53.66 65.29 -46.44
C LYS A 426 52.95 66.13 -47.50
N LYS A 427 52.68 67.39 -47.12
CA LYS A 427 52.20 68.50 -47.95
C LYS A 427 52.69 68.47 -49.39
#